data_AF-A0A3A8JUR4-F1
#
_entry.id   AF-A0A3A8JUR4-F1
#
_cell.length_a   1.000
_cell.length_b   1.000
_cell.length_c   1.000
_cell.angle_alpha   90.00
_cell.angle_beta   90.00
_cell.angle_gamma   90.00
#
_symmetry.space_group_name_H-M   'P 1'
#
loop_
_entity.id
_entity.type
_entity.pdbx_description
1 polymer ?
#
loop_
_entity_poly.entity_id
_entity_poly.type
_entity_poly.pdbx_seq_one_letter_code
_entity_poly.pdbx_strand_id
1 'polypeptide(L)'
;MAYLFPMRMLMPLLLVGAAGWGCQAAGDKAPTKASLDCTATYVACGCGCCGGVEPEVRCLSCANRDDLQALIQKDQEAKKDPQCAVEGCSTGTKYVYCDANSP
;
A
#
# COMPACT_ATOMS: atom_id res chain seq x y z
N MET A 1 31.12 -31.38 -60.05
CA MET A 1 32.43 -31.05 -59.46
C MET A 1 32.18 -30.28 -58.18
N ALA A 2 32.36 -30.95 -57.04
CA ALA A 2 33.35 -30.59 -56.00
C ALA A 2 32.86 -29.43 -55.11
N TYR A 3 32.14 -29.73 -54.02
CA TYR A 3 32.64 -30.00 -52.66
C TYR A 3 33.43 -28.83 -52.06
N LEU A 4 32.95 -28.25 -50.95
CA LEU A 4 33.68 -28.04 -49.68
C LEU A 4 32.85 -27.16 -48.72
N PHE A 5 31.89 -27.77 -48.03
CA PHE A 5 31.47 -27.30 -46.71
C PHE A 5 32.23 -28.17 -45.70
N PRO A 6 33.22 -27.65 -44.94
CA PRO A 6 33.85 -28.41 -43.88
C PRO A 6 32.94 -28.37 -42.66
N MET A 7 32.28 -29.51 -42.43
CA MET A 7 31.79 -29.97 -41.15
C MET A 7 32.99 -30.15 -40.19
N ARG A 8 33.08 -29.33 -39.14
CA ARG A 8 33.92 -29.58 -37.95
C ARG A 8 33.39 -28.69 -36.83
N MET A 9 32.52 -29.24 -35.99
CA MET A 9 32.88 -29.77 -34.67
C MET A 9 33.27 -28.67 -33.67
N LEU A 10 32.65 -28.78 -32.49
CA LEU A 10 33.09 -28.27 -31.19
C LEU A 10 32.62 -26.86 -30.84
N MET A 11 31.49 -26.85 -30.14
CA MET A 11 31.28 -26.03 -28.96
C MET A 11 32.44 -26.27 -27.97
N PRO A 12 33.11 -25.22 -27.49
CA PRO A 12 33.46 -25.20 -26.07
C PRO A 12 32.95 -23.91 -25.41
N LEU A 13 32.43 -24.11 -24.20
CA LEU A 13 32.30 -23.08 -23.18
C LEU A 13 33.61 -22.27 -23.03
N LEU A 14 33.49 -20.97 -22.77
CA LEU A 14 34.29 -20.13 -21.85
C LEU A 14 33.77 -18.68 -21.98
N LEU A 15 32.89 -18.22 -21.09
CA LEU A 15 33.19 -17.33 -19.95
C LEU A 15 34.07 -16.12 -20.32
N VAL A 16 33.51 -14.90 -20.22
CA VAL A 16 33.98 -13.80 -19.32
C VAL A 16 33.16 -12.54 -19.62
N GLY A 17 32.65 -11.94 -18.55
CA GLY A 17 31.71 -10.83 -18.58
C GLY A 17 32.30 -9.51 -19.07
N ALA A 18 31.44 -8.74 -19.72
CA ALA A 18 31.56 -7.29 -19.78
C ALA A 18 30.50 -6.72 -18.82
N ALA A 19 30.99 -6.01 -17.82
CA ALA A 19 30.21 -5.25 -16.85
C ALA A 19 29.29 -4.26 -17.58
N GLY A 20 28.04 -4.66 -17.79
CA GLY A 20 26.95 -3.76 -18.12
C GLY A 20 26.31 -3.28 -16.82
N TRP A 21 26.69 -2.09 -16.37
CA TRP A 21 25.94 -1.30 -15.41
C TRP A 21 24.50 -1.16 -15.91
N GLY A 22 23.57 -1.86 -15.28
CA GLY A 22 22.13 -1.71 -15.45
C GLY A 22 21.49 -1.77 -14.07
N CYS A 23 20.82 -0.67 -13.71
CA CYS A 23 20.37 -0.32 -12.37
C CYS A 23 19.62 -1.44 -11.62
N GLN A 24 20.02 -1.64 -10.37
CA GLN A 24 19.24 -2.34 -9.35
C GLN A 24 18.02 -1.48 -8.99
N ALA A 25 16.83 -1.92 -9.42
CA ALA A 25 15.53 -1.59 -8.84
C ALA A 25 14.57 -2.63 -9.43
N ALA A 26 13.78 -3.40 -8.70
CA ALA A 26 13.24 -3.20 -7.37
C ALA A 26 13.41 -4.49 -6.60
N GLY A 27 13.67 -4.36 -5.29
CA GLY A 27 13.33 -5.46 -4.40
C GLY A 27 11.84 -5.72 -4.56
N ASP A 28 11.50 -6.92 -5.03
CA ASP A 28 10.22 -7.56 -4.80
C ASP A 28 10.02 -7.66 -3.28
N LYS A 29 9.68 -6.54 -2.65
CA LYS A 29 8.84 -6.56 -1.45
C LYS A 29 7.47 -6.96 -1.97
N ALA A 30 7.29 -8.26 -2.16
CA ALA A 30 5.97 -8.87 -2.11
C ALA A 30 5.20 -8.18 -0.99
N PRO A 31 3.96 -7.71 -1.21
CA PRO A 31 3.22 -6.97 -0.21
C PRO A 31 3.19 -7.82 1.04
N THR A 32 4.03 -7.45 1.99
CA THR A 32 4.12 -8.12 3.28
C THR A 32 2.79 -7.78 3.88
N LYS A 33 1.88 -8.76 3.92
CA LYS A 33 0.50 -8.64 4.39
C LYS A 33 0.53 -7.64 5.54
N ALA A 34 0.05 -6.42 5.30
CA ALA A 34 0.32 -5.30 6.19
C ALA A 34 -0.04 -5.75 7.60
N SER A 35 0.93 -5.77 8.50
CA SER A 35 0.68 -6.16 9.87
C SER A 35 -0.38 -5.20 10.40
N LEU A 36 -1.54 -5.74 10.81
CA LEU A 36 -2.63 -4.92 11.34
C LEU A 36 -2.13 -4.29 12.64
N ASP A 37 -1.90 -2.98 12.61
CA ASP A 37 -1.53 -2.23 13.81
C ASP A 37 -2.80 -1.91 14.59
N CYS A 38 -3.07 -2.74 15.60
CA CYS A 38 -4.21 -2.59 16.48
C CYS A 38 -4.06 -1.46 17.51
N THR A 39 -2.98 -0.69 17.45
CA THR A 39 -2.83 0.56 18.21
C THR A 39 -3.10 1.78 17.34
N ALA A 40 -3.26 1.59 16.03
CA ALA A 40 -3.53 2.66 15.09
C ALA A 40 -4.87 3.34 15.39
N THR A 41 -4.88 4.65 15.22
CA THR A 41 -6.07 5.49 15.35
C THR A 41 -6.16 6.41 14.15
N TYR A 42 -7.40 6.69 13.72
CA TYR A 42 -7.64 7.52 12.54
C TYR A 42 -8.86 8.39 12.74
N VAL A 43 -8.81 9.64 12.29
CA VAL A 43 -9.96 10.55 12.28
C VAL A 43 -10.41 10.72 10.84
N ALA A 44 -11.60 10.21 10.52
CA ALA A 44 -12.25 10.44 9.24
C ALA A 44 -13.05 11.74 9.30
N CYS A 45 -12.81 12.65 8.37
CA CYS A 45 -13.53 13.92 8.26
C CYS A 45 -14.59 13.88 7.16
N GLY A 46 -14.54 12.86 6.31
CA GLY A 46 -15.24 12.75 5.05
C GLY A 46 -14.85 13.87 4.10
N CYS A 47 -15.88 14.52 3.60
CA CYS A 47 -15.83 15.64 2.69
C CYS A 47 -15.53 16.92 3.50
N GLY A 48 -14.41 17.60 3.22
CA GLY A 48 -13.99 18.81 3.95
C GLY A 48 -12.99 18.58 5.10
N CYS A 49 -13.08 19.44 6.12
CA CYS A 49 -12.15 19.49 7.26
C CYS A 49 -12.77 18.90 8.54
N CYS A 50 -11.94 18.35 9.44
CA CYS A 50 -12.36 18.11 10.82
C CYS A 50 -12.22 19.41 11.62
N GLY A 51 -13.26 19.85 12.34
CA GLY A 51 -13.29 21.15 13.01
C GLY A 51 -13.81 21.14 14.45
N GLY A 52 -13.18 21.97 15.30
CA GLY A 52 -13.74 22.67 16.47
C GLY A 52 -14.14 21.88 17.71
N VAL A 53 -14.45 20.60 17.60
CA VAL A 53 -14.97 19.76 18.70
C VAL A 53 -14.34 18.37 18.67
N GLU A 54 -14.42 17.68 19.80
CA GLU A 54 -13.87 16.33 19.93
C GLU A 54 -14.69 15.34 19.06
N PRO A 55 -14.05 14.58 18.15
CA PRO A 55 -14.74 13.67 17.24
C PRO A 55 -15.40 12.51 17.98
N GLU A 56 -16.50 11.99 17.43
CA GLU A 56 -17.15 10.80 17.96
C GLU A 56 -16.20 9.60 17.89
N VAL A 57 -15.96 8.94 19.01
CA VAL A 57 -15.09 7.76 19.06
C VAL A 57 -15.87 6.51 18.64
N ARG A 58 -15.42 5.85 17.57
CA ARG A 58 -15.91 4.56 17.10
C ARG A 58 -14.88 3.48 17.40
N CYS A 59 -15.31 2.53 18.22
CA CYS A 59 -14.54 1.33 18.52
C CYS A 59 -14.58 0.36 17.35
N LEU A 60 -13.41 0.00 16.86
CA LEU A 60 -13.18 -1.14 15.96
C LEU A 60 -12.67 -2.33 16.77
N SER A 61 -12.83 -3.53 16.20
CA SER A 61 -12.24 -4.75 16.73
C SER A 61 -11.07 -5.22 15.87
N CYS A 62 -9.88 -5.23 16.49
CA CYS A 62 -8.69 -5.88 16.02
C CYS A 62 -8.89 -7.40 15.84
N ALA A 63 -9.59 -8.05 16.77
CA ALA A 63 -9.89 -9.48 16.73
C ALA A 63 -10.73 -9.87 15.52
N ASN A 64 -11.71 -9.03 15.16
CA ASN A 64 -12.53 -9.21 13.95
C ASN A 64 -11.83 -8.73 12.67
N ARG A 65 -10.61 -8.19 12.78
CA ARG A 65 -9.87 -7.55 11.69
C ARG A 65 -10.71 -6.48 11.00
N ASP A 66 -11.44 -5.68 11.77
CA ASP A 66 -12.11 -4.51 11.23
C ASP A 66 -11.07 -3.64 10.52
N ASP A 67 -11.33 -3.32 9.25
CA ASP A 67 -10.29 -2.76 8.39
C ASP A 67 -10.26 -1.23 8.51
N LEU A 68 -9.43 -0.73 9.42
CA LEU A 68 -9.12 0.70 9.53
C LEU A 68 -8.61 1.26 8.18
N GLN A 69 -7.89 0.46 7.40
CA GLN A 69 -7.38 0.89 6.10
C GLN A 69 -8.51 1.12 5.10
N ALA A 70 -9.54 0.28 5.10
CA ALA A 70 -10.73 0.48 4.27
C ALA A 70 -11.47 1.78 4.64
N LEU A 71 -11.54 2.12 5.93
CA LEU A 71 -12.14 3.38 6.39
C LEU A 71 -11.32 4.60 5.95
N ILE A 72 -9.99 4.52 6.05
CA ILE A 72 -9.07 5.56 5.55
C ILE A 72 -9.25 5.74 4.05
N GLN A 73 -9.30 4.64 3.30
CA GLN A 73 -9.45 4.70 1.86
C GLN A 73 -10.79 5.33 1.48
N LYS A 74 -11.88 4.95 2.16
CA LYS A 74 -13.21 5.56 1.94
C LYS A 74 -13.20 7.06 2.25
N ASP A 75 -12.53 7.49 3.32
CA ASP A 75 -12.38 8.91 3.66
C ASP A 75 -11.62 9.67 2.55
N GLN A 76 -10.52 9.10 2.06
CA GLN A 76 -9.73 9.68 0.97
C GLN A 76 -10.49 9.73 -0.35
N GLU A 77 -11.33 8.74 -0.64
CA GLU A 77 -12.19 8.72 -1.81
C GLU A 77 -13.27 9.79 -1.72
N ALA A 78 -13.90 9.96 -0.55
CA ALA A 78 -14.86 11.04 -0.31
C ALA A 78 -14.23 12.41 -0.59
N LYS A 79 -12.99 12.66 -0.15
CA LYS A 79 -12.29 13.94 -0.41
C LYS A 79 -12.03 14.26 -1.88
N LYS A 80 -12.08 13.26 -2.76
CA LYS A 80 -11.90 13.45 -4.20
C LYS A 80 -13.20 13.87 -4.89
N ASP A 81 -14.33 13.83 -4.19
CA ASP A 81 -15.60 14.27 -4.74
C ASP A 81 -15.55 15.79 -5.02
N PRO A 82 -15.82 16.23 -6.26
CA PRO A 82 -15.88 17.65 -6.60
C PRO A 82 -16.87 18.46 -5.76
N GLN A 83 -17.90 17.81 -5.20
CA GLN A 83 -18.86 18.42 -4.29
C GLN A 83 -18.22 18.81 -2.94
N CYS A 84 -17.05 18.24 -2.59
CA CYS A 84 -16.35 18.57 -1.35
C CYS A 84 -15.78 19.97 -1.28
N ALA A 85 -15.67 20.68 -2.40
CA ALA A 85 -15.23 22.07 -2.38
C ALA A 85 -16.23 23.02 -1.67
N VAL A 86 -17.49 22.61 -1.55
CA VAL A 86 -18.55 23.39 -0.87
C VAL A 86 -18.94 22.80 0.48
N GLU A 87 -18.44 21.61 0.83
CA GLU A 87 -18.67 21.02 2.14
C GLU A 87 -17.74 21.68 3.16
N GLY A 88 -18.36 22.24 4.21
CA GLY A 88 -17.65 22.89 5.31
C GLY A 88 -16.89 21.89 6.18
N CYS A 89 -16.48 22.32 7.38
CA CYS A 89 -15.91 21.37 8.33
C CYS A 89 -17.00 20.54 9.02
N SER A 90 -16.70 19.27 9.29
CA SER A 90 -17.48 18.37 10.14
C SER A 90 -16.74 18.09 11.46
N THR A 91 -17.43 17.55 12.45
CA THR A 91 -16.80 17.06 13.70
C THR A 91 -15.84 15.90 13.45
N GLY A 92 -16.10 15.12 12.39
CA GLY A 92 -15.37 13.88 12.10
C GLY A 92 -15.68 12.74 13.06
N THR A 93 -15.12 11.58 12.74
CA THR A 93 -15.27 10.33 13.51
C THR A 93 -13.89 9.74 13.75
N LYS A 94 -13.55 9.50 15.02
CA LYS A 94 -12.29 8.89 15.43
C LYS A 94 -12.46 7.39 15.57
N TYR A 95 -11.81 6.64 14.70
CA TYR A 95 -11.73 5.19 14.76
C TYR A 95 -10.53 4.77 15.59
N VAL A 96 -10.77 3.91 16.58
CA VAL A 96 -9.75 3.33 17.45
C VAL A 96 -10.06 1.85 17.65
N TYR A 97 -9.05 1.00 17.80
CA TYR A 97 -9.27 -0.38 18.21
C TYR A 97 -9.44 -0.45 19.73
N CYS A 98 -10.62 -0.85 20.21
CA CYS A 98 -10.93 -0.84 21.64
C CYS A 98 -10.64 -2.19 22.32
N ASP A 99 -10.61 -3.27 21.56
CA ASP A 99 -10.32 -4.62 22.04
C ASP A 99 -8.83 -4.89 22.26
N ALA A 100 -7.94 -4.10 21.63
CA ALA A 100 -6.50 -4.14 21.88
C ALA A 100 -6.10 -3.62 23.27
N ASN A 101 -7.02 -2.95 23.99
CA ASN A 101 -6.82 -2.37 25.33
C ASN A 101 -7.73 -3.00 26.41
N SER A 102 -8.38 -4.14 26.15
CA SER A 102 -9.05 -4.88 27.24
C SER A 102 -8.02 -5.45 28.20
N PRO A 103 -8.04 -5.08 29.50
CA PRO A 103 -7.13 -5.65 30.51
C PRO A 103 -7.34 -7.16 30.71
#